data_AF-A0A7N0RF44-F1
#
_entry.id   AF-A0A7N0RF44-F1
#
_cell.length_a   1.000
_cell.length_b   1.000
_cell.length_c   1.000
_cell.angle_alpha   90.00
_cell.angle_beta   90.00
_cell.angle_gamma   90.00
#
_symmetry.space_group_name_H-M   'P 1'
#
loop_
_entity.id
_entity.type
_entity.pdbx_description
1 polymer ?
#
loop_
_entity_poly.entity_id
_entity_poly.type
_entity_poly.pdbx_seq_one_letter_code
_entity_poly.pdbx_strand_id
1 'polypeptide(L)'
;MVSHDDYLSGQSAALAGGTTMTMDFVMPTNGSYIKGLEAYFKNAEVAVTDYGFHAQIIFWNQTVSDELEIMVKEYGMNSFKFFQALDFMIRDDQMLEGFEKCKSLGAIAMLHAENGDSVTHEQKKLLALGVTSVKGHPLSRPPFVC
;
A
#
# COMPACT_ATOMS: atom_id res chain seq x y z
N MET A 1 -7.63 0.98 -8.24
CA MET A 1 -8.38 -0.15 -7.65
C MET A 1 -9.63 0.42 -7.00
N VAL A 2 -10.78 -0.21 -7.16
CA VAL A 2 -12.04 0.21 -6.51
C VAL A 2 -12.54 -0.97 -5.69
N SER A 3 -12.73 -0.75 -4.39
CA SER A 3 -13.42 -1.70 -3.52
C SER A 3 -14.93 -1.44 -3.60
N HIS A 4 -15.72 -2.51 -3.53
CA HIS A 4 -17.18 -2.36 -3.34
C HIS A 4 -17.54 -2.11 -1.87
N ASP A 5 -16.66 -2.47 -0.95
CA ASP A 5 -16.81 -2.15 0.46
C ASP A 5 -16.18 -0.80 0.78
N ASP A 6 -16.97 0.06 1.41
CA ASP A 6 -16.53 1.33 1.99
C ASP A 6 -16.28 1.20 3.50
N TYR A 7 -15.99 2.32 4.19
CA TYR A 7 -15.77 2.28 5.63
C TYR A 7 -16.99 1.81 6.43
N LEU A 8 -18.21 2.10 5.96
CA LEU A 8 -19.42 1.67 6.64
C LEU A 8 -19.62 0.16 6.46
N SER A 9 -19.66 -0.33 5.21
CA SER A 9 -19.94 -1.75 4.94
C SER A 9 -18.78 -2.66 5.38
N GLY A 10 -17.53 -2.26 5.10
CA GLY A 10 -16.34 -3.02 5.43
C GLY A 10 -16.13 -3.16 6.94
N GLN A 11 -16.26 -2.06 7.70
CA GLN A 11 -16.13 -2.14 9.15
C GLN A 11 -17.34 -2.77 9.82
N SER A 12 -18.56 -2.62 9.28
CA SER A 12 -19.72 -3.37 9.78
C SER A 12 -19.50 -4.88 9.67
N ALA A 13 -18.94 -5.34 8.54
CA ALA A 13 -18.56 -6.74 8.36
C ALA A 13 -17.44 -7.16 9.32
N ALA A 14 -16.41 -6.34 9.51
CA ALA A 14 -15.34 -6.60 10.48
C ALA A 14 -15.88 -6.75 11.91
N LEU A 15 -16.77 -5.83 12.33
CA LEU A 15 -17.38 -5.82 13.65
C LEU A 15 -18.30 -7.03 13.85
N ALA A 16 -19.08 -7.43 12.83
CA ALA A 16 -19.88 -8.64 12.87
C ALA A 16 -19.03 -9.91 13.04
N GLY A 17 -17.79 -9.89 12.56
CA GLY A 17 -16.78 -10.93 12.77
C GLY A 17 -15.97 -10.82 14.08
N GLY A 18 -16.26 -9.82 14.92
CA GLY A 18 -15.56 -9.59 16.19
C GLY A 18 -14.26 -8.79 16.10
N THR A 19 -13.93 -8.22 14.94
CA THR A 19 -12.80 -7.30 14.78
C THR A 19 -13.25 -5.87 15.07
N THR A 20 -12.62 -5.23 16.06
CA THR A 20 -13.06 -3.93 16.59
C THR A 20 -12.19 -2.74 16.15
N MET A 21 -11.16 -2.98 15.34
CA MET A 21 -10.29 -1.93 14.79
C MET A 21 -9.77 -2.34 13.42
N THR A 22 -9.70 -1.40 12.48
CA THR A 22 -9.14 -1.62 11.13
C THR A 22 -7.99 -0.66 10.81
N MET A 23 -6.96 -1.14 10.13
CA MET A 23 -5.91 -0.30 9.56
C MET A 23 -6.02 -0.31 8.03
N ASP A 24 -6.13 0.86 7.41
CA ASP A 24 -6.26 0.99 5.96
C ASP A 24 -5.02 1.66 5.33
N PHE A 25 -4.88 1.61 4.01
CA PHE A 25 -3.68 1.99 3.28
C PHE A 25 -3.93 3.20 2.38
N VAL A 26 -3.57 4.39 2.87
CA VAL A 26 -3.68 5.68 2.17
C VAL A 26 -2.82 5.68 0.92
N MET A 27 -3.41 6.14 -0.19
CA MET A 27 -2.70 6.45 -1.44
C MET A 27 -2.66 7.97 -1.67
N PRO A 28 -1.62 8.49 -2.35
CA PRO A 28 -1.52 9.92 -2.60
C PRO A 28 -2.59 10.39 -3.59
N THR A 29 -3.06 11.62 -3.42
CA THR A 29 -3.98 12.28 -4.37
C THR A 29 -3.20 13.35 -5.13
N ASN A 30 -3.18 13.24 -6.46
CA ASN A 30 -2.41 14.13 -7.35
C ASN A 30 -0.93 14.28 -6.90
N GLY A 31 -0.34 13.18 -6.43
CA GLY A 31 1.06 13.15 -5.97
C GLY A 31 1.31 13.69 -4.56
N SER A 32 0.29 14.07 -3.79
CA SER A 32 0.44 14.48 -2.38
C SER A 32 -0.14 13.43 -1.44
N TYR A 33 0.68 12.99 -0.49
CA TYR A 33 0.28 12.07 0.57
C TYR A 33 -0.60 12.75 1.61
N ILE A 34 -0.38 14.04 1.91
CA ILE A 34 -1.22 14.80 2.83
C ILE A 34 -2.64 14.92 2.28
N LYS A 35 -2.80 15.31 1.01
CA LYS A 35 -4.12 15.35 0.36
C LYS A 35 -4.77 13.97 0.29
N GLY A 36 -3.98 12.93 0.08
CA GLY A 36 -4.44 11.54 0.14
C GLY A 36 -5.01 11.21 1.52
N LEU A 37 -4.29 11.53 2.58
CA LEU A 37 -4.70 11.29 3.96
C LEU A 37 -5.98 12.04 4.32
N GLU A 38 -6.08 13.32 3.95
CA GLU A 38 -7.31 14.13 4.15
C GLU A 38 -8.52 13.51 3.45
N ALA A 39 -8.34 13.00 2.22
CA ALA A 39 -9.40 12.33 1.49
C ALA A 39 -9.83 11.01 2.17
N TYR A 40 -8.88 10.26 2.73
CA TYR A 40 -9.18 9.04 3.48
C TYR A 40 -9.90 9.33 4.79
N PHE A 41 -9.50 10.36 5.54
CA PHE A 41 -10.25 10.80 6.72
C PHE A 41 -11.69 11.17 6.38
N LYS A 42 -11.91 11.89 5.27
CA LYS A 42 -13.26 12.23 4.80
C LYS A 42 -14.08 10.99 4.47
N ASN A 43 -13.49 10.00 3.78
CA ASN A 43 -14.18 8.75 3.48
C ASN A 43 -14.51 7.96 4.77
N ALA A 44 -13.67 8.06 5.79
CA ALA A 44 -13.83 7.38 7.07
C ALA A 44 -14.80 8.08 8.05
N GLU A 45 -15.47 9.18 7.66
CA GLU A 45 -16.50 9.84 8.49
C GLU A 45 -17.69 8.91 8.82
N VAL A 46 -17.90 7.86 8.02
CA VAL A 46 -18.95 6.84 8.21
C VAL A 46 -18.45 5.56 8.90
N ALA A 47 -17.22 5.57 9.42
CA ALA A 47 -16.63 4.45 10.16
C ALA A 47 -17.48 4.04 11.37
N VAL A 48 -17.57 2.73 11.62
CA VAL A 48 -18.31 2.12 12.74
C VAL A 48 -17.41 1.38 13.73
N THR A 49 -16.10 1.33 13.47
CA THR A 49 -15.07 0.85 14.40
C THR A 49 -13.95 1.89 14.54
N ASP A 50 -13.11 1.73 15.55
CA ASP A 50 -11.84 2.47 15.60
C ASP A 50 -11.01 2.16 14.35
N TYR A 51 -10.21 3.12 13.90
CA TYR A 51 -9.38 2.95 12.71
C TYR A 51 -8.06 3.71 12.79
N GLY A 52 -7.13 3.30 11.93
CA GLY A 52 -5.91 4.05 11.66
C GLY A 52 -5.44 3.82 10.22
N PHE A 53 -4.33 4.46 9.87
CA PHE A 53 -3.80 4.44 8.51
C PHE A 53 -2.33 4.06 8.45
N HIS A 54 -2.00 3.33 7.39
CA HIS A 54 -0.68 3.23 6.78
C HIS A 54 -0.67 4.11 5.53
N ALA A 55 0.51 4.52 5.04
CA ALA A 55 0.61 5.16 3.72
C ALA A 55 1.38 4.27 2.72
N GLN A 56 0.83 4.10 1.52
CA GLN A 56 1.41 3.33 0.42
C GLN A 56 2.37 4.18 -0.38
N ILE A 57 3.67 3.99 -0.18
CA ILE A 57 4.71 4.69 -0.89
C ILE A 57 4.85 4.06 -2.28
N ILE A 58 4.24 4.70 -3.29
CA ILE A 58 4.18 4.24 -4.69
C ILE A 58 5.14 4.98 -5.63
N PHE A 59 5.83 6.00 -5.12
CA PHE A 59 6.97 6.68 -5.74
C PHE A 59 7.78 7.37 -4.65
N TRP A 60 9.01 7.76 -4.96
CA TRP A 60 9.91 8.38 -4.00
C TRP A 60 10.59 9.64 -4.55
N ASN A 61 10.63 10.70 -3.73
CA ASN A 61 11.39 11.93 -3.94
C ASN A 61 11.46 12.71 -2.60
N GLN A 62 12.15 13.86 -2.60
CA GLN A 62 12.28 14.70 -1.40
C GLN A 62 10.94 15.17 -0.83
N THR A 63 9.98 15.54 -1.69
CA THR A 63 8.64 15.95 -1.24
C THR A 63 7.95 14.84 -0.46
N VAL A 64 8.04 13.59 -0.93
CA VAL A 64 7.51 12.43 -0.21
C VAL A 64 8.17 12.32 1.16
N SER A 65 9.50 12.34 1.23
CA SER A 65 10.22 12.33 2.52
C SER A 65 9.71 13.39 3.50
N ASP A 66 9.49 14.63 3.04
CA ASP A 66 9.00 15.72 3.89
C ASP A 66 7.54 15.48 4.33
N GLU A 67 6.68 14.97 3.44
CA GLU A 67 5.30 14.61 3.79
C GLU A 67 5.22 13.46 4.80
N LEU A 68 6.12 12.46 4.73
CA LEU A 68 6.18 11.39 5.74
C LEU A 68 6.45 11.97 7.14
N GLU A 69 7.29 13.01 7.23
CA GLU A 69 7.60 13.65 8.51
C GLU A 69 6.39 14.38 9.09
N ILE A 70 5.60 15.05 8.25
CA ILE A 70 4.32 15.67 8.63
C ILE A 70 3.35 14.59 9.10
N MET A 71 3.21 13.48 8.35
CA MET A 71 2.34 12.36 8.73
C MET A 71 2.67 11.78 10.11
N VAL A 72 3.96 11.67 10.44
CA VAL A 72 4.39 11.18 11.76
C VAL A 72 4.12 12.21 12.85
N LYS A 73 4.55 13.45 12.66
CA LYS A 73 4.54 14.48 13.72
C LYS A 73 3.16 15.05 13.99
N GLU A 74 2.35 15.23 12.95
CA GLU A 74 1.06 15.92 13.04
C GLU A 74 -0.13 14.97 13.05
N TYR A 75 -0.03 13.83 12.35
CA TYR A 75 -1.14 12.87 12.23
C TYR A 75 -0.92 11.57 13.03
N GLY A 76 0.22 11.40 13.70
CA GLY A 76 0.51 10.24 14.54
C GLY A 76 0.68 8.92 13.77
N MET A 77 0.85 8.97 12.44
CA MET A 77 1.12 7.78 11.65
C MET A 77 2.55 7.28 11.92
N ASN A 78 2.78 5.98 11.94
CA ASN A 78 4.11 5.42 12.23
C ASN A 78 4.46 4.22 11.35
N SER A 79 3.82 4.07 10.19
CA SER A 79 4.03 2.91 9.33
C SER A 79 3.75 3.20 7.85
N PHE A 80 4.69 2.80 6.99
CA PHE A 80 4.75 3.15 5.57
C PHE A 80 4.99 1.89 4.72
N LYS A 81 4.18 1.67 3.69
CA LYS A 81 4.16 0.45 2.86
C LYS A 81 4.79 0.70 1.50
N PHE A 82 5.88 0.01 1.21
CA PHE A 82 6.59 0.03 -0.06
C PHE A 82 6.23 -1.22 -0.89
N PHE A 83 6.53 -1.18 -2.19
CA PHE A 83 6.27 -2.28 -3.12
C PHE A 83 7.52 -2.57 -3.96
N GLN A 84 7.86 -3.86 -4.11
CA GLN A 84 8.87 -4.32 -5.08
C GLN A 84 8.24 -4.97 -6.33
N ALA A 85 6.92 -4.84 -6.49
CA ALA A 85 6.17 -5.35 -7.63
C ALA A 85 5.01 -4.41 -8.00
N LEU A 86 4.28 -4.78 -9.05
CA LEU A 86 3.14 -4.02 -9.61
C LEU A 86 3.57 -2.67 -10.21
N ASP A 87 2.58 -1.89 -10.66
CA ASP A 87 2.79 -0.51 -11.15
C ASP A 87 3.25 0.48 -10.05
N PHE A 88 3.44 -0.02 -8.82
CA PHE A 88 3.88 0.72 -7.64
C PHE A 88 5.33 0.42 -7.25
N MET A 89 6.02 -0.40 -8.05
CA MET A 89 7.37 -0.86 -7.76
C MET A 89 8.33 0.33 -7.59
N ILE A 90 8.93 0.41 -6.40
CA ILE A 90 10.02 1.33 -6.09
C ILE A 90 11.34 0.61 -6.33
N ARG A 91 12.31 1.33 -6.90
CA ARG A 91 13.66 0.81 -7.16
C ARG A 91 14.45 0.69 -5.86
N ASP A 92 15.40 -0.23 -5.82
CA ASP A 92 16.14 -0.53 -4.57
C ASP A 92 16.83 0.70 -3.95
N ASP A 93 17.39 1.59 -4.76
CA ASP A 93 17.99 2.84 -4.31
C ASP A 93 16.97 3.75 -3.59
N GLN A 94 15.81 3.96 -4.22
CA GLN A 94 14.71 4.73 -3.63
C GLN A 94 14.11 4.06 -2.39
N MET A 95 14.04 2.72 -2.38
CA MET A 95 13.55 1.95 -1.24
C MET A 95 14.50 2.08 -0.04
N LEU A 96 15.82 2.06 -0.27
CA LEU A 96 16.81 2.28 0.78
C LEU A 96 16.67 3.67 1.39
N GLU A 97 16.56 4.72 0.59
CA GLU A 97 16.29 6.08 1.08
C GLU A 97 14.99 6.14 1.90
N GLY A 98 13.93 5.48 1.42
CA GLY A 98 12.65 5.36 2.14
C GLY A 98 12.78 4.67 3.48
N PHE A 99 13.54 3.58 3.56
CA PHE A 99 13.78 2.84 4.80
C PHE A 99 14.63 3.64 5.79
N GLU A 100 15.64 4.36 5.31
CA GLU A 100 16.43 5.29 6.13
C GLU A 100 15.56 6.40 6.70
N LYS A 101 14.66 6.99 5.90
CA LYS A 101 13.70 7.97 6.39
C LYS A 101 12.78 7.38 7.46
N CYS A 102 12.19 6.20 7.22
CA CYS A 102 11.35 5.51 8.22
C CYS A 102 12.10 5.31 9.54
N LYS A 103 13.35 4.82 9.47
CA LYS A 103 14.22 4.66 10.64
C LYS A 103 14.44 5.98 11.38
N SER A 104 14.72 7.07 10.66
CA SER A 104 14.95 8.40 11.27
C SER A 104 13.72 8.96 11.97
N LEU A 105 12.52 8.59 11.51
CA LEU A 105 11.23 9.02 12.07
C LEU A 105 10.72 8.10 13.20
N GLY A 106 11.38 6.96 13.45
CA GLY A 106 10.85 5.94 14.36
C GLY A 106 9.62 5.22 13.80
N ALA A 107 9.46 5.17 12.48
CA ALA A 107 8.36 4.52 11.78
C ALA A 107 8.75 3.13 11.25
N ILE A 108 7.76 2.25 11.11
CA ILE A 108 7.92 0.91 10.55
C ILE A 108 7.80 0.97 9.02
N ALA A 109 8.83 0.48 8.34
CA ALA A 109 8.74 0.19 6.92
C ALA A 109 8.11 -1.19 6.70
N MET A 110 7.04 -1.25 5.92
CA MET A 110 6.41 -2.48 5.46
C MET A 110 6.72 -2.66 3.98
N LEU A 111 6.80 -3.90 3.51
CA LEU A 111 7.11 -4.21 2.13
C LEU A 111 6.10 -5.20 1.55
N HIS A 112 5.64 -4.96 0.33
CA HIS A 112 5.07 -6.00 -0.53
C HIS A 112 6.24 -6.62 -1.31
N ALA A 113 6.75 -7.74 -0.79
CA ALA A 113 7.93 -8.41 -1.30
C ALA A 113 7.53 -9.45 -2.35
N GLU A 114 7.54 -9.01 -3.61
CA GLU A 114 7.60 -9.87 -4.78
C GLU A 114 8.63 -9.26 -5.73
N ASN A 115 9.39 -10.06 -6.47
CA ASN A 115 10.26 -9.57 -7.52
C ASN A 115 9.41 -9.17 -8.74
N GLY A 116 9.11 -7.87 -8.85
CA GLY A 116 8.24 -7.30 -9.88
C GLY A 116 8.66 -7.65 -11.30
N ASP A 117 9.96 -7.57 -11.60
CA ASP A 117 10.50 -7.89 -12.92
C ASP A 117 10.23 -9.36 -13.31
N SER A 118 10.42 -10.28 -12.36
CA SER A 118 10.15 -11.72 -12.56
C SER A 118 8.67 -11.99 -12.75
N VAL A 119 7.81 -11.33 -11.96
CA VAL A 119 6.35 -11.44 -12.11
C VAL A 119 5.91 -10.93 -13.49
N THR A 120 6.39 -9.77 -13.91
CA THR A 120 6.08 -9.23 -15.25
C THR A 120 6.59 -10.14 -16.37
N HIS A 121 7.78 -10.74 -16.22
CA HIS A 121 8.31 -11.70 -17.18
C HIS A 121 7.39 -12.92 -17.33
N GLU A 122 7.02 -13.56 -16.21
CA GLU A 122 6.17 -14.76 -16.24
C GLU A 122 4.74 -14.47 -16.69
N GLN A 123 4.17 -13.29 -16.35
CA GLN A 123 2.89 -12.86 -16.90
C GLN A 123 2.91 -12.79 -18.43
N LYS A 124 3.92 -12.13 -19.01
CA LYS A 124 4.08 -12.02 -20.47
C LYS A 124 4.24 -13.39 -21.12
N LYS A 125 5.05 -14.27 -20.53
CA LYS A 125 5.26 -15.64 -21.00
C LYS A 125 3.97 -16.47 -20.98
N LEU A 126 3.22 -16.45 -19.89
CA LEU A 126 1.97 -17.22 -19.77
C LEU A 126 0.89 -16.72 -20.75
N LEU A 127 0.78 -15.40 -20.93
CA LEU A 127 -0.12 -14.82 -21.92
C LEU A 127 0.28 -15.23 -23.35
N ALA A 128 1.58 -15.24 -23.67
CA ALA A 128 2.08 -15.69 -24.97
C ALA A 128 1.82 -17.19 -25.23
N LEU A 129 1.75 -18.00 -24.16
CA LEU A 129 1.37 -19.42 -24.22
C LEU A 129 -0.16 -19.63 -24.25
N GLY A 130 -0.96 -18.57 -24.33
CA GLY A 130 -2.42 -18.64 -24.37
C GLY A 130 -3.09 -18.88 -23.01
N VAL A 131 -2.35 -18.79 -21.91
CA VAL A 131 -2.91 -18.93 -20.56
C VAL A 131 -3.55 -17.62 -20.13
N THR A 132 -4.82 -17.43 -20.50
CA THR A 132 -5.58 -16.20 -20.23
C THR A 132 -6.60 -16.36 -19.10
N SER A 133 -6.82 -17.58 -18.60
CA SER A 133 -7.71 -17.83 -17.46
C SER A 133 -7.07 -17.37 -16.14
N VAL A 134 -7.90 -17.19 -15.10
CA VAL A 134 -7.45 -16.81 -13.74
C VAL A 134 -6.38 -17.74 -13.17
N LYS A 135 -6.31 -19.00 -13.63
CA LYS A 135 -5.28 -19.96 -13.23
C LYS A 135 -3.86 -19.49 -13.56
N GLY A 136 -3.68 -18.62 -14.56
CA GLY A 136 -2.39 -18.02 -14.90
C GLY A 136 -1.86 -17.08 -13.82
N HIS A 137 -2.74 -16.47 -13.01
CA HIS A 137 -2.34 -15.51 -11.98
C HIS A 137 -1.36 -16.09 -10.96
N PRO A 138 -1.67 -17.19 -10.22
CA PRO A 138 -0.71 -17.80 -9.30
C PRO A 138 0.51 -18.39 -10.01
N LEU A 139 0.35 -18.89 -11.24
CA LEU A 139 1.47 -19.41 -12.03
C LEU A 139 2.47 -18.33 -12.44
N SER A 140 2.01 -17.08 -12.58
CA SER A 140 2.86 -15.93 -12.91
C SER A 140 3.68 -15.38 -11.72
N ARG A 141 3.42 -15.88 -10.51
CA ARG A 141 4.02 -15.41 -9.25
C ARG A 141 4.26 -16.58 -8.28
N PRO A 142 5.08 -17.57 -8.68
CA PRO A 142 5.38 -18.70 -7.82
C PRO A 142 6.09 -18.25 -6.53
N PRO A 143 6.03 -19.01 -5.41
CA PRO A 143 6.56 -18.57 -4.12
C PRO A 143 8.05 -18.16 -4.09
N PHE A 144 8.87 -18.57 -5.07
CA PHE A 144 10.28 -18.18 -5.15
C PHE A 144 10.50 -16.76 -5.68
N VAL A 145 9.47 -16.10 -6.21
CA VAL A 145 9.52 -14.67 -6.54
C VAL A 145 9.06 -13.80 -5.36
N CYS A 146 8.59 -14.40 -4.26
CA CYS A 146 8.18 -13.72 -3.04
C CYS A 146 9.33 -13.63 -2.02
#